data_AF-A0ABD5DFJ1-F1
#
_entry.id   AF-A0ABD5DFJ1-F1
#
_cell.length_a   1.000
_cell.length_b   1.000
_cell.length_c   1.000
_cell.angle_alpha   90.00
_cell.angle_beta   90.00
_cell.angle_gamma   90.00
#
_symmetry.space_group_name_H-M   'P 1'
#
loop_
_entity.id
_entity.type
_entity.pdbx_description
1 polymer ?
#
loop_
_entity_poly.entity_id
_entity_poly.type
_entity_poly.pdbx_seq_one_letter_code
_entity_poly.pdbx_strand_id
1 'polypeptide(L)'
;LHTNLGRAIQAESAVEAVASAMRAPVTLEYDLDDAGRGHRDRAIADLLCQITGAEDACIVNNNAAAVLLMLAATASGREVVVSRGELVEIGGAFRIPDVMRQAGCQ
;
A
#
# COMPACT_ATOMS: atom_id res chain seq x y z
N LEU A 1 4.55 12.92 -13.26
CA LEU A 1 5.14 12.69 -11.91
C LEU A 1 6.66 12.64 -12.05
N HIS A 2 7.39 13.49 -11.33
CA HIS A 2 8.85 13.49 -11.40
C HIS A 2 9.44 12.70 -10.22
N THR A 3 10.05 11.54 -10.50
CA THR A 3 10.52 10.61 -9.45
C THR A 3 11.61 11.21 -8.57
N ASN A 4 12.55 11.96 -9.17
CA ASN A 4 13.67 12.54 -8.42
C ASN A 4 13.28 13.81 -7.65
N LEU A 5 12.08 14.35 -7.85
CA LEU A 5 11.58 15.56 -7.17
C LEU A 5 10.41 15.24 -6.23
N GLY A 6 10.26 13.98 -5.80
CA GLY A 6 9.25 13.63 -4.79
C GLY A 6 7.83 13.36 -5.33
N ARG A 7 7.68 13.08 -6.62
CA ARG A 7 6.42 12.62 -7.24
C ARG A 7 5.29 13.67 -7.22
N ALA A 8 4.22 13.43 -6.47
CA ALA A 8 2.99 14.23 -6.50
C ALA A 8 3.04 15.30 -5.41
N ILE A 9 2.80 16.56 -5.79
CA ILE A 9 2.62 17.65 -4.83
C ILE A 9 1.25 17.47 -4.18
N GLN A 10 1.20 17.61 -2.86
CA GLN A 10 -0.03 17.50 -2.08
C GLN A 10 -0.84 18.79 -2.17
N ALA A 11 -2.17 18.68 -2.14
CA ALA A 11 -3.04 19.85 -1.99
C ALA A 11 -2.87 20.45 -0.58
N GLU A 12 -3.04 21.77 -0.44
CA GLU A 12 -2.89 22.47 0.84
C GLU A 12 -3.77 21.85 1.94
N SER A 13 -5.02 21.50 1.62
CA SER A 13 -5.93 20.84 2.55
C SER A 13 -5.41 19.51 3.10
N ALA A 14 -4.66 18.75 2.30
CA ALA A 14 -4.03 17.51 2.76
C ALA A 14 -2.84 17.78 3.69
N VAL A 15 -2.05 18.83 3.38
CA VAL A 15 -0.93 19.26 4.23
C VAL A 15 -1.44 19.73 5.60
N GLU A 16 -2.48 20.56 5.62
CA GLU A 16 -3.12 21.03 6.85
C GLU A 16 -3.70 19.87 7.69
N ALA A 17 -4.38 18.91 7.05
CA ALA A 17 -4.94 17.76 7.73
C ALA A 17 -3.86 16.89 8.41
N VAL A 18 -2.76 16.60 7.71
CA VAL A 18 -1.63 15.86 8.27
C VAL A 18 -0.98 16.64 9.40
N ALA A 19 -0.74 17.95 9.22
CA ALA A 19 -0.14 18.79 10.26
C ALA A 19 -1.00 18.85 11.52
N SER A 20 -2.33 18.87 11.38
CA SER A 20 -3.27 18.79 12.49
C SER A 20 -3.19 17.45 13.22
N ALA A 21 -3.24 16.34 12.47
CA ALA A 21 -3.17 14.98 13.02
C ALA A 21 -1.85 14.69 13.75
N MET A 22 -0.75 15.32 13.36
CA MET A 22 0.56 15.14 14.00
C MET A 22 0.75 15.95 15.29
N ARG A 23 -0.13 16.91 15.59
CA ARG A 23 0.03 17.84 16.74
C ARG A 23 -0.59 17.34 18.04
N ALA A 24 -1.41 16.31 17.99
CA ALA A 24 -2.10 15.77 19.16
C ALA A 24 -2.26 14.24 19.02
N PRO A 25 -2.48 13.52 20.13
CA PRO A 25 -2.96 12.15 20.07
C PRO A 25 -4.26 12.09 19.26
N VAL A 26 -4.34 11.11 18.36
CA VAL A 26 -5.52 10.84 17.54
C VAL A 26 -5.94 9.39 17.71
N THR A 27 -7.16 9.07 17.31
CA THR A 27 -7.74 7.71 17.32
C THR A 27 -7.18 6.85 16.19
N LEU A 28 -5.83 6.76 16.10
CA LEU A 28 -5.17 6.05 15.02
C LEU A 28 -5.43 4.55 15.05
N GLU A 29 -5.39 3.94 16.24
CA GLU A 29 -5.70 2.51 16.46
C GLU A 29 -6.71 2.35 17.61
N TYR A 30 -7.65 3.30 17.73
CA TYR A 30 -8.64 3.31 18.79
C TYR A 30 -10.04 3.46 18.21
N ASP A 31 -10.92 2.52 18.54
CA ASP A 31 -12.33 2.53 18.16
C ASP A 31 -13.15 3.28 19.21
N LEU A 32 -13.93 4.26 18.78
CA LEU A 32 -14.77 5.08 19.66
C LEU A 32 -16.09 4.41 20.02
N ASP A 33 -16.59 3.51 19.17
CA ASP A 33 -17.87 2.81 19.41
C ASP A 33 -17.67 1.69 20.42
N ASP A 34 -16.63 0.88 20.25
CA ASP A 34 -16.29 -0.25 21.12
C ASP A 34 -15.32 0.11 22.26
N ALA A 35 -14.82 1.35 22.30
CA ALA A 35 -13.84 1.85 23.26
C ALA A 35 -12.58 0.96 23.37
N GLY A 36 -12.14 0.40 22.25
CA GLY A 36 -11.14 -0.66 22.18
C GLY A 36 -10.04 -0.40 21.16
N ARG A 37 -9.15 -1.40 20.99
CA ARG A 37 -8.12 -1.33 19.94
C ARG A 37 -8.78 -1.48 18.57
N GLY A 38 -8.58 -0.48 17.72
CA GLY A 38 -9.05 -0.45 16.33
C GLY A 38 -7.93 -0.67 15.31
N HIS A 39 -8.33 -0.67 14.04
CA HIS A 39 -7.44 -0.82 12.88
C HIS A 39 -7.30 0.51 12.14
N ARG A 40 -6.06 1.00 12.03
CA ARG A 40 -5.74 2.33 11.46
C ARG A 40 -6.14 2.52 10.00
N ASP A 41 -6.23 1.42 9.27
CA ASP A 41 -6.47 1.36 7.84
C ASP A 41 -7.96 1.24 7.50
N ARG A 42 -8.83 0.95 8.47
CA ARG A 42 -10.25 0.67 8.24
C ARG A 42 -10.95 1.79 7.48
N ALA A 43 -10.82 3.04 7.97
CA ALA A 43 -11.45 4.19 7.33
C ALA A 43 -10.97 4.40 5.88
N ILE A 44 -9.71 4.08 5.58
CA ILE A 44 -9.14 4.18 4.23
C ILE A 44 -9.62 3.01 3.37
N ALA A 45 -9.69 1.80 3.93
CA ALA A 45 -10.18 0.62 3.24
C ALA A 45 -11.63 0.80 2.79
N ASP A 46 -12.51 1.29 3.66
CA ASP A 46 -13.92 1.54 3.33
C ASP A 46 -14.05 2.56 2.16
N LEU A 47 -13.24 3.63 2.17
CA LEU A 47 -13.20 4.60 1.06
C LEU A 47 -12.67 3.98 -0.25
N LEU A 48 -11.65 3.13 -0.17
CA LEU A 48 -11.11 2.43 -1.34
C LEU A 48 -12.14 1.47 -1.93
N CYS A 49 -12.85 0.71 -1.09
CA CYS A 49 -13.93 -0.16 -1.54
C CYS A 49 -15.05 0.65 -2.21
N GLN A 50 -15.42 1.80 -1.66
CA GLN A 50 -16.44 2.67 -2.25
C GLN A 50 -16.07 3.15 -3.66
N ILE A 51 -14.81 3.54 -3.91
CA ILE A 51 -14.39 4.06 -5.22
C ILE A 51 -14.05 2.98 -6.23
N THR A 52 -13.66 1.77 -5.79
CA THR A 52 -13.24 0.67 -6.67
C THR A 52 -14.33 -0.37 -6.90
N GLY A 53 -15.31 -0.49 -5.99
CA GLY A 53 -16.27 -1.59 -5.95
C GLY A 53 -15.68 -2.91 -5.45
N ALA A 54 -14.46 -2.91 -4.91
CA ALA A 54 -13.84 -4.10 -4.32
C ALA A 54 -14.53 -4.52 -3.02
N GLU A 55 -14.43 -5.80 -2.68
CA GLU A 55 -14.99 -6.38 -1.46
C GLU A 55 -14.22 -5.92 -0.20
N ASP A 56 -12.91 -5.73 -0.32
CA ASP A 56 -12.02 -5.29 0.76
C ASP A 56 -10.77 -4.60 0.18
N ALA A 57 -10.02 -3.88 1.02
CA ALA A 57 -8.79 -3.20 0.63
C ALA A 57 -7.73 -3.23 1.75
N CYS A 58 -6.48 -3.53 1.37
CA CYS A 58 -5.33 -3.51 2.26
C CYS A 58 -4.35 -2.42 1.83
N ILE A 59 -3.93 -1.58 2.78
CA ILE A 59 -2.98 -0.49 2.54
C ILE A 59 -1.63 -0.86 3.15
N VAL A 60 -0.60 -0.77 2.33
CA VAL A 60 0.79 -1.00 2.74
C VAL A 60 1.65 0.20 2.38
N ASN A 61 2.89 0.20 2.87
CA ASN A 61 3.84 1.31 2.71
C ASN A 61 3.94 1.86 1.27
N ASN A 62 4.05 0.98 0.27
CA ASN A 62 4.09 1.36 -1.14
C ASN A 62 3.75 0.17 -2.05
N ASN A 63 3.65 0.43 -3.36
CA ASN A 63 3.32 -0.61 -4.34
C ASN A 63 4.36 -1.75 -4.43
N ALA A 64 5.65 -1.48 -4.16
CA ALA A 64 6.66 -2.53 -4.16
C ALA A 64 6.40 -3.55 -3.04
N ALA A 65 6.07 -3.07 -1.85
CA ALA A 65 5.64 -3.90 -0.73
C ALA A 65 4.32 -4.61 -1.04
N ALA A 66 3.39 -3.97 -1.75
CA ALA A 66 2.12 -4.58 -2.14
C ALA A 66 2.34 -5.80 -3.05
N VAL A 67 3.17 -5.66 -4.09
CA VAL A 67 3.52 -6.78 -4.99
C VAL A 67 4.19 -7.91 -4.22
N LEU A 68 5.17 -7.59 -3.38
CA LEU A 68 5.86 -8.58 -2.55
C LEU A 68 4.88 -9.33 -1.64
N LEU A 69 4.05 -8.61 -0.88
CA LEU A 69 3.10 -9.19 0.07
C LEU A 69 2.05 -10.04 -0.63
N MET A 70 1.51 -9.56 -1.76
CA MET A 70 0.52 -10.29 -2.55
C MET A 70 1.09 -11.62 -3.05
N LEU A 71 2.29 -11.61 -3.63
CA LEU A 71 2.95 -12.84 -4.12
C LEU A 71 3.27 -13.80 -2.97
N ALA A 72 3.82 -13.29 -1.87
CA ALA A 72 4.16 -14.11 -0.71
C ALA A 72 2.91 -14.76 -0.08
N ALA A 73 1.80 -14.04 -0.02
CA ALA A 73 0.55 -14.55 0.56
C ALA A 73 -0.16 -15.56 -0.35
N THR A 74 -0.13 -15.35 -1.67
CA THR A 74 -0.98 -16.11 -2.62
C THR A 74 -0.23 -17.18 -3.42
N ALA A 75 1.09 -17.05 -3.58
CA ALA A 75 1.87 -17.86 -4.52
C ALA A 75 3.21 -18.39 -3.95
N SER A 76 3.47 -18.27 -2.65
CA SER A 76 4.69 -18.83 -2.07
C SER A 76 4.81 -20.34 -2.35
N GLY A 77 5.98 -20.76 -2.86
CA GLY A 77 6.27 -22.13 -3.29
C GLY A 77 5.59 -22.55 -4.60
N ARG A 78 5.01 -21.62 -5.36
CA ARG A 78 4.30 -21.88 -6.63
C ARG A 78 4.88 -21.06 -7.77
N GLU A 79 4.47 -21.42 -9.00
CA GLU A 79 4.78 -20.66 -10.20
C GLU A 79 3.80 -19.49 -10.40
N VAL A 80 4.31 -18.36 -10.87
CA VAL A 80 3.53 -17.17 -11.21
C VAL A 80 3.76 -16.81 -12.67
N VAL A 81 2.69 -16.90 -13.47
CA VAL A 81 2.74 -16.58 -14.89
C VAL A 81 2.79 -15.06 -15.07
N VAL A 82 3.83 -14.57 -15.74
CA VAL A 82 4.02 -13.16 -16.06
C VAL A 82 4.56 -13.02 -17.48
N SER A 83 4.11 -11.99 -18.21
CA SER A 83 4.64 -11.72 -19.55
C SER A 83 6.09 -11.27 -19.46
N ARG A 84 6.94 -11.68 -20.40
CA ARG A 84 8.33 -11.19 -20.47
C ARG A 84 8.40 -9.66 -20.58
N GLY A 85 7.40 -9.01 -21.18
CA GLY A 85 7.32 -7.55 -21.27
C GLY A 85 6.95 -6.86 -19.96
N GLU A 86 6.48 -7.60 -18.96
CA GLU A 86 6.08 -7.08 -17.64
C GLU A 86 7.19 -7.25 -16.59
N LEU A 87 8.34 -7.85 -16.96
CA LEU A 87 9.54 -7.94 -16.13
C LEU A 87 10.28 -6.61 -16.06
N VAL A 88 9.55 -5.58 -15.64
CA VAL A 88 10.00 -4.19 -15.62
C VAL A 88 10.94 -3.92 -14.46
N GLU A 89 11.74 -2.87 -14.64
CA GLU A 89 12.54 -2.25 -13.60
C GLU A 89 12.08 -0.81 -13.39
N ILE A 90 11.78 -0.45 -12.14
CA ILE A 90 11.29 0.87 -11.78
C ILE A 90 12.26 1.51 -10.78
N GLY A 91 12.77 2.70 -11.13
CA GLY A 91 13.61 3.50 -10.23
C GLY A 91 14.97 2.87 -9.89
N GLY A 92 15.46 1.92 -10.69
CA GLY A 92 16.79 1.29 -10.56
C GLY A 92 16.95 0.26 -9.43
N ALA A 93 15.93 0.08 -8.58
CA ALA A 93 16.01 -0.80 -7.41
C ALA A 93 14.85 -1.78 -7.28
N PHE A 94 13.74 -1.57 -8.01
CA PHE A 94 12.59 -2.46 -7.99
C PHE A 94 12.51 -3.26 -9.28
N ARG A 95 12.74 -4.57 -9.20
CA ARG A 95 12.74 -5.50 -10.34
C ARG A 95 11.80 -6.66 -10.04
N ILE A 96 10.82 -6.91 -10.92
CA ILE A 96 9.82 -7.97 -10.73
C ILE A 96 10.46 -9.35 -10.44
N PRO A 97 11.49 -9.81 -11.18
CA PRO A 97 12.12 -11.11 -10.88
C PRO A 97 12.72 -11.22 -9.48
N ASP A 98 13.28 -10.12 -8.97
CA ASP A 98 13.92 -10.11 -7.65
C ASP A 98 12.87 -10.12 -6.54
N VAL A 99 11.74 -9.45 -6.76
CA VAL A 99 10.57 -9.46 -5.86
C VAL A 99 9.92 -10.84 -5.81
N MET A 100 9.72 -11.49 -6.96
CA MET A 100 9.19 -12.86 -7.04
C MET A 100 10.06 -13.84 -6.23
N ARG A 101 11.39 -13.75 -6.40
CA ARG A 101 12.34 -14.57 -5.62
C ARG A 101 12.23 -14.30 -4.12
N GLN A 102 12.10 -13.04 -3.71
CA GLN A 102 11.92 -12.68 -2.30
C GLN A 102 10.57 -13.14 -1.73
N ALA A 103 9.52 -13.14 -2.55
CA ALA A 103 8.20 -13.69 -2.20
C ALA A 103 8.19 -15.23 -2.09
N GLY A 104 9.27 -15.89 -2.51
CA GLY A 104 9.38 -17.34 -2.51
C GLY A 104 8.58 -18.03 -3.61
N CYS A 105 8.26 -17.32 -4.69
CA CYS A 105 7.61 -17.89 -5.88
C CYS A 105 8.60 -18.00 -7.05
N GLN A 106 8.22 -18.79 -8.06
CA GLN A 106 8.99 -18.97 -9.30
C GLN A 106 8.31 -18.28 -10.49
#